data_AF-A0A955XPX0-F1
#
_entry.id   AF-A0A955XPX0-F1
#
_cell.length_a   1.000
_cell.length_b   1.000
_cell.length_c   1.000
_cell.angle_alpha   90.00
_cell.angle_beta   90.00
_cell.angle_gamma   90.00
#
_symmetry.space_group_name_H-M   'P 1'
#
loop_
_entity.id
_entity.type
_entity.pdbx_description
1 polymer ?
#
loop_
_entity_poly.entity_id
_entity_poly.type
_entity_poly.pdbx_seq_one_letter_code
_entity_poly.pdbx_strand_id
1 'polypeptide(L)'
;PAFACLFNRCIPSGARCDSCAVVGCPEGQQCSEFTGQCSERAGRCGSCQEDGDCGADLFCRPVGLGRNCVEACVDGACPDGFRCDGGACLPQSGFCDACGGCGGALPVCNPINRTCVECGPGNPCALGTVCDLNGACVAPPMGVECNSNLDCRDAARPICDMQRCIGCRDDAGCPAGQTCVDNACADAGDPCAGVTCQEGSACAAGRCEPGCARDADCGDERRCNPATGQCYRGDQRCDRDGATAVCAPGSVCRDDPLDRNRTVCTCLKTDPNDGMEANEDHRVPCNPGGQCLQFGADPGVCIAP
;
A
#
# COMPACT_ATOMS: atom_id res chain seq x y z
N PRO A 1 16.09 -8.79 41.85
CA PRO A 1 15.15 -9.53 42.71
C PRO A 1 13.82 -8.78 42.82
N ALA A 2 12.76 -9.38 42.27
CA ALA A 2 11.41 -8.88 42.39
C ALA A 2 11.01 -8.90 43.88
N PHE A 3 10.57 -7.77 44.41
CA PHE A 3 10.05 -7.68 45.77
C PHE A 3 8.60 -7.22 45.72
N ALA A 4 7.76 -8.08 46.29
CA ALA A 4 6.31 -7.96 46.30
C ALA A 4 5.84 -7.06 47.45
N CYS A 5 4.89 -6.17 47.16
CA CYS A 5 4.07 -5.52 48.17
C CYS A 5 3.07 -6.53 48.72
N LEU A 6 3.13 -6.83 50.02
CA LEU A 6 2.07 -7.53 50.74
C LEU A 6 1.28 -6.51 51.58
N PHE A 7 -0.03 -6.38 51.31
CA PHE A 7 -1.04 -5.76 52.19
C PHE A 7 -0.88 -4.26 52.57
N ASN A 8 -0.51 -3.37 51.64
CA ASN A 8 -0.52 -1.90 51.86
C ASN A 8 0.18 -1.44 53.17
N ARG A 9 1.15 -2.20 53.68
CA ARG A 9 1.91 -1.85 54.88
C ARG A 9 3.40 -1.93 54.58
N CYS A 10 4.02 -0.76 54.47
CA CYS A 10 5.47 -0.60 54.31
C CYS A 10 6.19 -1.17 55.55
N ILE A 11 7.13 -2.12 55.35
CA ILE A 11 8.16 -2.44 56.34
C ILE A 11 9.51 -2.07 55.72
N PRO A 12 10.18 -0.99 56.17
CA PRO A 12 11.52 -0.65 55.70
C PRO A 12 12.57 -1.32 56.58
N SER A 13 13.61 -1.89 55.97
CA SER A 13 14.93 -2.01 56.59
C SER A 13 15.48 -0.59 56.79
N GLY A 14 15.06 0.05 57.89
CA GLY A 14 15.29 1.46 58.20
C GLY A 14 14.11 2.20 58.87
N ALA A 15 12.94 1.58 59.00
CA ALA A 15 11.76 2.09 59.75
C ALA A 15 11.28 3.52 59.40
N ARG A 16 11.52 4.04 58.19
CA ARG A 16 10.84 5.24 57.67
C ARG A 16 10.00 4.89 56.44
N CYS A 17 8.70 5.21 56.48
CA CYS A 17 7.82 5.09 55.33
C CYS A 17 8.08 6.26 54.38
N ASP A 18 8.79 6.00 53.28
CA ASP A 18 9.00 6.95 52.16
C ASP A 18 7.83 6.90 51.16
N SER A 19 6.60 6.75 51.63
CA SER A 19 5.43 6.98 50.77
C SER A 19 4.93 8.40 50.97
N CYS A 20 4.49 9.02 49.88
CA CYS A 20 3.89 10.34 49.94
C CYS A 20 2.64 10.40 50.83
N ALA A 21 2.03 9.26 51.15
CA ALA A 21 0.89 9.18 52.06
C ALA A 21 1.29 9.53 53.51
N VAL A 22 2.57 9.40 53.85
CA VAL A 22 3.10 9.72 55.18
C VAL A 22 3.89 11.03 55.19
N VAL A 23 4.68 11.28 54.15
CA VAL A 23 5.58 12.44 54.08
C VAL A 23 4.90 13.67 53.44
N GLY A 24 3.79 13.47 52.73
CA GLY A 24 3.20 14.47 51.86
C GLY A 24 3.96 14.61 50.54
N CYS A 25 3.37 15.34 49.60
CA CYS A 25 4.02 15.70 48.35
C CYS A 25 4.49 17.16 48.34
N PRO A 26 5.51 17.49 47.54
CA PRO A 26 5.86 18.88 47.24
C PRO A 26 4.64 19.67 46.74
N GLU A 27 4.69 20.99 46.91
CA GLU A 27 3.64 21.89 46.45
C GLU A 27 3.34 21.67 44.95
N GLY A 28 2.06 21.54 44.59
CA GLY A 28 1.62 21.26 43.22
C GLY A 28 1.61 19.78 42.80
N GLN A 29 2.01 18.86 43.67
CA GLN A 29 1.93 17.41 43.43
C GLN A 29 0.85 16.75 44.30
N GLN A 30 0.41 15.55 43.92
CA GLN A 30 -0.51 14.71 44.66
C GLN A 30 0.09 13.32 44.90
N CYS A 31 -0.33 12.70 45.99
CA CYS A 31 0.11 11.34 46.31
C CYS A 31 -0.80 10.32 45.64
N SER A 32 -0.26 9.49 44.75
CA SER A 32 -1.02 8.34 44.24
C SER A 32 -1.21 7.32 45.36
N GLU A 33 -2.46 7.05 45.76
CA GLU A 33 -2.75 6.01 46.76
C GLU A 33 -2.37 4.60 46.29
N PHE A 34 -2.28 4.40 44.97
CA PHE A 34 -1.95 3.10 44.38
C PHE A 34 -0.43 2.87 44.30
N THR A 35 0.34 3.87 43.91
CA THR A 35 1.81 3.73 43.75
C THR A 35 2.60 4.25 44.95
N GLY A 36 1.98 5.05 45.82
CA GLY A 36 2.65 5.72 46.93
C GLY A 36 3.67 6.78 46.50
N GLN A 37 3.63 7.22 45.24
CA GLN A 37 4.52 8.22 44.65
C GLN A 37 3.79 9.54 44.38
N CYS A 38 4.54 10.64 44.43
CA CYS A 38 4.04 11.95 44.04
C CYS A 38 4.00 12.07 42.52
N SER A 39 2.86 12.51 41.98
CA SER A 39 2.72 12.91 40.58
C SER A 39 2.29 14.37 40.51
N GLU A 40 2.54 15.02 39.38
CA GLU A 40 1.92 16.32 39.09
C GLU A 40 0.40 16.19 39.13
N ARG A 41 -0.27 17.24 39.59
CA ARG A 41 -1.73 17.28 39.56
C ARG A 41 -2.23 17.26 38.12
N ALA A 42 -3.32 16.56 37.89
CA ALA A 42 -3.95 16.52 36.59
C ALA A 42 -4.36 17.94 36.17
N GLY A 43 -3.82 18.38 35.03
CA GLY A 43 -4.25 19.61 34.39
C GLY A 43 -5.69 19.50 33.89
N ARG A 44 -6.18 20.56 33.23
CA ARG A 44 -7.52 20.54 32.62
C ARG A 44 -7.67 19.29 31.74
N CYS A 45 -8.75 18.54 31.99
CA CYS A 45 -9.10 17.28 31.34
C CYS A 45 -8.16 16.09 31.57
N GLY A 46 -7.26 16.17 32.55
CA GLY A 46 -6.61 14.96 33.04
C GLY A 46 -7.58 14.07 33.80
N SER A 47 -7.32 12.76 33.77
CA SER A 47 -8.11 11.77 34.51
C SER A 47 -7.97 11.97 36.02
N CYS A 48 -9.07 11.83 36.75
CA CYS A 48 -9.09 12.00 38.20
C CYS A 48 -10.02 11.00 38.88
N GLN A 49 -9.83 10.79 40.18
CA GLN A 49 -10.74 10.05 41.07
C GLN A 49 -11.44 11.01 42.04
N GLU A 50 -10.77 12.07 42.46
CA GLU A 50 -11.29 13.09 43.36
C GLU A 50 -10.79 14.49 43.01
N ASP A 51 -11.41 15.53 43.58
CA ASP A 51 -11.08 16.93 43.26
C ASP A 51 -9.62 17.28 43.62
N GLY A 52 -9.05 16.60 44.61
CA GLY A 52 -7.64 16.74 45.00
C GLY A 52 -6.65 16.27 43.94
N ASP A 53 -7.10 15.46 42.97
CA ASP A 53 -6.27 15.01 41.86
C ASP A 53 -6.07 16.11 40.79
N CYS A 54 -6.84 17.19 40.88
CA CYS A 54 -6.87 18.22 39.87
C CYS A 54 -6.03 19.44 40.28
N GLY A 55 -5.50 20.15 39.28
CA GLY A 55 -4.86 21.46 39.48
C GLY A 55 -5.76 22.45 40.21
N ALA A 56 -5.19 23.55 40.71
CA ALA A 56 -5.98 24.60 41.35
C ALA A 56 -7.13 25.05 40.43
N ASP A 57 -8.31 25.28 41.02
CA ASP A 57 -9.55 25.70 40.34
C ASP A 57 -10.20 24.65 39.41
N LEU A 58 -9.82 23.38 39.53
CA LEU A 58 -10.40 22.25 38.81
C LEU A 58 -11.11 21.27 39.75
N PHE A 59 -12.19 20.66 39.27
CA PHE A 59 -13.00 19.66 39.96
C PHE A 59 -13.04 18.35 39.20
N CYS A 60 -13.05 17.23 39.90
CA CYS A 60 -13.11 15.90 39.33
C CYS A 60 -14.55 15.45 39.07
N ARG A 61 -15.04 15.64 37.85
CA ARG A 61 -16.42 15.35 37.48
C ARG A 61 -16.53 14.21 36.46
N PRO A 62 -17.64 13.46 36.47
CA PRO A 62 -17.92 12.48 35.42
C PRO A 62 -18.16 13.21 34.09
N VAL A 63 -17.38 12.85 33.07
CA VAL A 63 -17.55 13.35 31.69
C VAL A 63 -17.38 12.19 30.72
N GLY A 64 -18.41 11.91 29.92
CA GLY A 64 -18.44 10.73 29.04
C GLY A 64 -18.41 9.42 29.83
N LEU A 65 -17.43 8.55 29.54
CA LEU A 65 -17.22 7.25 30.21
C LEU A 65 -16.22 7.31 31.38
N GLY A 66 -15.63 8.48 31.67
CA GLY A 66 -14.58 8.64 32.69
C GLY A 66 -14.84 9.80 33.64
N ARG A 67 -13.91 10.03 34.56
CA ARG A 67 -13.88 11.22 35.42
C ARG A 67 -12.65 12.05 35.05
N ASN A 68 -12.88 13.34 34.79
CA ASN A 68 -11.85 14.25 34.31
C ASN A 68 -11.90 15.57 35.10
N CYS A 69 -10.75 16.23 35.21
CA CYS A 69 -10.61 17.54 35.83
C CYS A 69 -11.23 18.64 34.95
N VAL A 70 -12.31 19.25 35.41
CA VAL A 70 -13.05 20.31 34.70
C VAL A 70 -13.04 21.60 35.52
N GLU A 71 -13.18 22.75 34.86
CA GLU A 71 -13.14 24.04 35.55
C GLU A 71 -14.35 24.29 36.45
N ALA A 72 -14.13 25.08 37.50
CA ALA A 72 -15.17 25.71 38.28
C ALA A 72 -16.03 26.66 37.42
N CYS A 73 -17.33 26.72 37.68
CA CYS A 73 -18.11 27.87 37.21
C CYS A 73 -17.79 29.11 38.03
N VAL A 74 -17.58 30.24 37.38
CA VAL A 74 -17.46 31.54 38.06
C VAL A 74 -18.81 32.25 37.93
N ASP A 75 -19.47 32.53 39.05
CA ASP A 75 -20.80 33.16 39.10
C ASP A 75 -21.88 32.44 38.24
N GLY A 76 -21.76 31.12 38.12
CA GLY A 76 -22.68 30.30 37.30
C GLY A 76 -22.43 30.39 35.80
N ALA A 77 -21.39 31.10 35.36
CA ALA A 77 -20.96 31.19 33.98
C ALA A 77 -19.75 30.30 33.71
N CYS A 78 -19.64 29.86 32.45
CA CYS A 78 -18.52 29.12 31.91
C CYS A 78 -18.08 29.75 30.58
N PRO A 79 -16.84 29.50 30.12
CA PRO A 79 -16.40 29.90 28.78
C PRO A 79 -17.33 29.35 27.68
N ASP A 80 -17.30 29.97 26.50
CA ASP A 80 -18.07 29.52 25.35
C ASP A 80 -17.84 28.03 25.06
N GLY A 81 -18.92 27.30 24.78
CA GLY A 81 -18.88 25.84 24.59
C GLY A 81 -19.04 25.02 25.87
N PHE A 82 -19.20 25.65 27.04
CA PHE A 82 -19.42 24.96 28.32
C PHE A 82 -20.70 25.45 29.01
N ARG A 83 -21.34 24.56 29.79
CA ARG A 83 -22.48 24.88 30.65
C ARG A 83 -22.11 24.60 32.09
N CYS A 84 -22.57 25.45 32.99
CA CYS A 84 -22.44 25.21 34.41
C CYS A 84 -23.43 24.14 34.87
N ASP A 85 -22.92 23.02 35.37
CA ASP A 85 -23.72 21.95 35.98
C ASP A 85 -23.06 21.52 37.30
N GLY A 86 -23.80 21.61 38.40
CA GLY A 86 -23.26 21.27 39.72
C GLY A 86 -22.02 22.05 40.15
N GLY A 87 -21.85 23.30 39.66
CA GLY A 87 -20.70 24.15 39.94
C GLY A 87 -19.45 23.86 39.10
N ALA A 88 -19.56 22.98 38.09
CA ALA A 88 -18.49 22.66 37.15
C ALA A 88 -18.90 22.99 35.70
N CYS A 89 -17.91 23.41 34.91
CA CYS A 89 -18.06 23.68 33.49
C CYS A 89 -17.98 22.38 32.68
N LEU A 90 -19.14 21.83 32.33
CA LEU A 90 -19.26 20.66 31.46
C LEU A 90 -19.41 21.09 30.00
N PRO A 91 -18.77 20.40 29.03
CA PRO A 91 -18.90 20.76 27.62
C PRO A 91 -20.36 20.69 27.17
N GLN A 92 -20.79 21.71 26.43
CA GLN A 92 -22.02 21.67 25.64
C GLN A 92 -21.79 20.77 24.42
N SER A 93 -22.76 19.95 24.05
CA SER A 93 -22.67 19.04 22.90
C SER A 93 -22.21 19.77 21.63
N GLY A 94 -21.21 19.23 20.92
CA GLY A 94 -20.72 19.78 19.65
C GLY A 94 -19.27 20.28 19.66
N PHE A 95 -18.65 20.42 20.83
CA PHE A 95 -17.21 20.67 20.98
C PHE A 95 -16.48 19.43 21.48
N CYS A 96 -15.30 19.21 20.92
CA CYS A 96 -14.42 18.12 21.31
C CYS A 96 -13.14 18.70 21.89
N ASP A 97 -13.14 18.82 23.22
CA ASP A 97 -11.94 19.10 24.00
C ASP A 97 -11.47 17.82 24.69
N ALA A 98 -10.34 17.88 25.40
CA ALA A 98 -9.81 16.75 26.16
C ALA A 98 -10.81 16.18 27.21
N CYS A 99 -11.87 16.91 27.54
CA CYS A 99 -12.95 16.49 28.44
C CYS A 99 -14.21 15.99 27.68
N GLY A 100 -14.33 16.26 26.39
CA GLY A 100 -15.55 16.04 25.59
C GLY A 100 -15.31 15.04 24.46
N GLY A 101 -16.03 13.92 24.48
CA GLY A 101 -16.08 12.99 23.36
C GLY A 101 -17.12 13.42 22.33
N CYS A 102 -16.82 13.19 21.06
CA CYS A 102 -17.82 13.26 20.00
C CYS A 102 -18.71 12.00 20.00
N GLY A 103 -19.95 12.13 19.54
CA GLY A 103 -20.91 11.03 19.58
C GLY A 103 -22.18 11.31 18.80
N GLY A 104 -23.00 10.27 18.61
CA GLY A 104 -24.22 10.36 17.80
C GLY A 104 -23.91 10.64 16.34
N ALA A 105 -24.59 11.63 15.76
CA ALA A 105 -24.45 12.02 14.35
C ALA A 105 -23.13 12.76 14.03
N LEU A 106 -22.38 13.22 15.05
CA LEU A 106 -21.10 13.90 14.88
C LEU A 106 -20.06 13.20 15.76
N PRO A 107 -19.51 12.04 15.34
CA PRO A 107 -18.66 11.20 16.18
C PRO A 107 -17.16 11.53 16.10
N VAL A 108 -16.74 12.42 15.19
CA VAL A 108 -15.33 12.70 14.93
C VAL A 108 -14.93 14.03 15.54
N CYS A 109 -13.81 14.09 16.24
CA CYS A 109 -13.25 15.35 16.68
C CYS A 109 -12.36 15.96 15.60
N ASN A 110 -12.67 17.18 15.17
CA ASN A 110 -11.77 17.95 14.32
C ASN A 110 -10.73 18.67 15.22
N PRO A 111 -9.43 18.31 15.13
CA PRO A 111 -8.41 18.85 16.04
C PRO A 111 -8.07 20.32 15.76
N ILE A 112 -8.43 20.87 14.59
CA ILE A 112 -8.07 22.23 14.19
C ILE A 112 -8.99 23.25 14.86
N ASN A 113 -10.30 23.00 14.82
CA ASN A 113 -11.33 23.92 15.33
C ASN A 113 -12.02 23.40 16.61
N ARG A 114 -11.66 22.21 17.09
CA ARG A 114 -12.21 21.54 18.27
C ARG A 114 -13.73 21.33 18.22
N THR A 115 -14.28 21.16 17.03
CA THR A 115 -15.70 20.85 16.85
C THR A 115 -15.90 19.38 16.51
N CYS A 116 -17.02 18.82 16.94
CA CYS A 116 -17.46 17.51 16.48
C CYS A 116 -18.00 17.61 15.05
N VAL A 117 -17.51 16.74 14.20
CA VAL A 117 -17.86 16.63 12.78
C VAL A 117 -18.35 15.21 12.47
N GLU A 118 -18.98 15.04 11.32
CA GLU A 118 -19.60 13.77 10.90
C GLU A 118 -18.53 12.76 10.47
N CYS A 119 -17.47 13.24 9.81
CA CYS A 119 -16.46 12.39 9.17
C CYS A 119 -15.03 12.92 9.34
N GLY A 120 -14.07 12.02 9.17
CA GLY A 120 -12.64 12.34 9.20
C GLY A 120 -11.76 11.08 9.21
N PRO A 121 -10.46 11.22 9.53
CA PRO A 121 -9.57 10.07 9.62
C PRO A 121 -10.13 9.00 10.58
N GLY A 122 -10.28 7.77 10.08
CA GLY A 122 -10.79 6.64 10.85
C GLY A 122 -12.32 6.56 10.99
N ASN A 123 -13.08 7.56 10.53
CA ASN A 123 -14.55 7.51 10.48
C ASN A 123 -15.06 8.05 9.13
N PRO A 124 -15.07 7.21 8.08
CA PRO A 124 -15.48 7.63 6.75
C PRO A 124 -16.99 7.75 6.61
N CYS A 125 -17.42 8.58 5.67
CA CYS A 125 -18.83 8.73 5.26
C CYS A 125 -19.43 7.43 4.71
N ALA A 126 -20.76 7.31 4.74
CA ALA A 126 -21.48 6.18 4.16
C ALA A 126 -21.22 6.06 2.63
N LEU A 127 -21.53 4.89 2.05
CA LEU A 127 -21.37 4.67 0.61
C LEU A 127 -22.12 5.76 -0.18
N GLY A 128 -21.42 6.41 -1.12
CA GLY A 128 -21.98 7.44 -1.99
C GLY A 128 -21.90 8.86 -1.45
N THR A 129 -21.28 9.09 -0.28
CA THR A 129 -20.95 10.43 0.22
C THR A 129 -19.46 10.55 0.51
N VAL A 130 -18.93 11.78 0.41
CA VAL A 130 -17.52 12.09 0.67
C VAL A 130 -17.41 13.10 1.81
N CYS A 131 -16.31 13.01 2.57
CA CYS A 131 -16.04 13.95 3.63
C CYS A 131 -15.53 15.28 3.06
N ASP A 132 -16.28 16.36 3.26
CA ASP A 132 -15.85 17.70 2.84
C ASP A 132 -14.79 18.29 3.80
N LEU A 133 -14.24 19.46 3.43
CA LEU A 133 -13.22 20.14 4.25
C LEU A 133 -13.74 20.62 5.62
N ASN A 134 -15.06 20.68 5.80
CA ASN A 134 -15.70 21.05 7.06
C ASN A 134 -16.03 19.82 7.92
N GLY A 135 -15.77 18.61 7.44
CA GLY A 135 -16.07 17.35 8.12
C GLY A 135 -17.54 16.93 8.02
N ALA A 136 -18.27 17.40 7.00
CA ALA A 136 -19.63 16.97 6.68
C ALA A 136 -19.63 15.90 5.57
N CYS A 137 -20.52 14.91 5.67
CA CYS A 137 -20.73 13.96 4.60
C CYS A 137 -21.67 14.54 3.55
N VAL A 138 -21.09 14.89 2.40
CA VAL A 138 -21.84 15.50 1.29
C VAL A 138 -21.94 14.54 0.12
N ALA A 139 -22.97 14.71 -0.72
CA ALA A 139 -22.98 14.07 -2.02
C ALA A 139 -21.77 14.59 -2.81
N PRO A 140 -20.95 13.69 -3.40
CA PRO A 140 -19.81 14.14 -4.17
C PRO A 140 -20.25 14.98 -5.36
N PRO A 141 -19.53 16.05 -5.70
CA PRO A 141 -19.71 16.71 -6.98
C PRO A 141 -19.47 15.70 -8.11
N MET A 142 -20.16 15.88 -9.24
CA MET A 142 -20.10 14.92 -10.36
C MET A 142 -18.65 14.63 -10.77
N GLY A 143 -18.23 13.37 -10.66
CA GLY A 143 -16.90 12.89 -11.03
C GLY A 143 -15.92 12.68 -9.86
N VAL A 144 -16.29 13.04 -8.63
CA VAL A 144 -15.48 12.76 -7.43
C VAL A 144 -16.00 11.49 -6.75
N GLU A 145 -15.17 10.47 -6.62
CA GLU A 145 -15.49 9.26 -5.86
C GLU A 145 -14.83 9.24 -4.48
N CYS A 146 -13.67 9.89 -4.33
CA CYS A 146 -12.89 9.88 -3.09
C CYS A 146 -12.06 11.15 -2.88
N ASN A 147 -11.77 11.48 -1.62
CA ASN A 147 -10.77 12.46 -1.20
C ASN A 147 -9.55 11.79 -0.55
N SER A 148 -9.71 10.56 -0.07
CA SER A 148 -8.67 9.74 0.54
C SER A 148 -8.96 8.25 0.33
N ASN A 149 -7.96 7.38 0.59
CA ASN A 149 -8.15 5.92 0.49
C ASN A 149 -9.26 5.40 1.42
N LEU A 150 -9.59 6.11 2.50
CA LEU A 150 -10.65 5.72 3.43
C LEU A 150 -12.06 5.81 2.82
N ASP A 151 -12.22 6.61 1.76
CA ASP A 151 -13.49 6.73 1.04
C ASP A 151 -13.72 5.52 0.11
N CYS A 152 -12.65 4.82 -0.27
CA CYS A 152 -12.66 3.69 -1.18
C CYS A 152 -12.98 2.37 -0.47
N ARG A 153 -14.27 2.11 -0.23
CA ARG A 153 -14.75 0.94 0.53
C ARG A 153 -14.83 -0.36 -0.28
N ASP A 154 -14.67 -0.30 -1.59
CA ASP A 154 -14.57 -1.49 -2.43
C ASP A 154 -13.16 -2.10 -2.27
N ALA A 155 -13.10 -3.33 -1.77
CA ALA A 155 -11.84 -4.03 -1.57
C ALA A 155 -11.06 -4.26 -2.90
N ALA A 156 -11.75 -4.25 -4.04
CA ALA A 156 -11.12 -4.33 -5.35
C ALA A 156 -10.57 -2.98 -5.84
N ARG A 157 -10.94 -1.87 -5.19
CA ARG A 157 -10.54 -0.51 -5.57
C ARG A 157 -10.16 0.35 -4.35
N PRO A 158 -9.19 -0.05 -3.51
CA PRO A 158 -8.96 0.58 -2.20
C PRO A 158 -8.14 1.88 -2.24
N ILE A 159 -7.64 2.29 -3.42
CA ILE A 159 -6.72 3.43 -3.54
C ILE A 159 -7.49 4.62 -4.12
N CYS A 160 -7.38 5.77 -3.48
CA CYS A 160 -7.83 7.02 -4.06
C CYS A 160 -6.72 7.62 -4.93
N ASP A 161 -7.01 7.77 -6.23
CA ASP A 161 -6.11 8.41 -7.18
C ASP A 161 -6.88 9.40 -8.04
N MET A 162 -6.41 10.66 -8.06
CA MET A 162 -7.05 11.76 -8.79
C MET A 162 -8.58 11.80 -8.62
N GLN A 163 -9.06 11.67 -7.38
CA GLN A 163 -10.47 11.67 -7.01
C GLN A 163 -11.30 10.45 -7.50
N ARG A 164 -10.65 9.38 -7.95
CA ARG A 164 -11.28 8.13 -8.36
C ARG A 164 -10.72 6.95 -7.56
N CYS A 165 -11.57 6.01 -7.18
CA CYS A 165 -11.11 4.78 -6.53
C CYS A 165 -10.53 3.81 -7.57
N ILE A 166 -9.33 3.30 -7.35
CA ILE A 166 -8.64 2.37 -8.25
C ILE A 166 -8.11 1.15 -7.47
N GLY A 167 -7.86 0.05 -8.17
CA GLY A 167 -7.34 -1.19 -7.60
C GLY A 167 -5.85 -1.12 -7.29
N CYS A 168 -5.06 -0.49 -8.17
CA CYS A 168 -3.61 -0.48 -8.09
C CYS A 168 -3.01 0.70 -8.88
N ARG A 169 -1.77 1.09 -8.52
CA ARG A 169 -0.93 2.02 -9.30
C ARG A 169 0.23 1.33 -10.00
N ASP A 170 0.67 0.21 -9.43
CA ASP A 170 1.75 -0.65 -9.88
C ASP A 170 1.47 -2.08 -9.39
N ASP A 171 2.27 -3.04 -9.85
CA ASP A 171 2.14 -4.46 -9.48
C ASP A 171 2.33 -4.70 -7.97
N ALA A 172 3.07 -3.84 -7.27
CA ALA A 172 3.27 -3.95 -5.82
C ALA A 172 1.99 -3.61 -5.03
N GLY A 173 1.06 -2.85 -5.63
CA GLY A 173 -0.27 -2.59 -5.10
C GLY A 173 -1.24 -3.77 -5.22
N CYS A 174 -0.88 -4.83 -5.95
CA CYS A 174 -1.74 -5.98 -6.18
C CYS A 174 -1.44 -7.18 -5.27
N PRO A 175 -2.43 -8.05 -5.02
CA PRO A 175 -2.21 -9.33 -4.34
C PRO A 175 -1.16 -10.18 -5.06
N ALA A 176 -0.53 -11.10 -4.32
CA ALA A 176 0.45 -12.01 -4.90
C ALA A 176 -0.17 -12.82 -6.07
N GLY A 177 0.51 -12.82 -7.22
CA GLY A 177 0.04 -13.47 -8.44
C GLY A 177 -0.84 -12.58 -9.34
N GLN A 178 -1.00 -11.30 -9.01
CA GLN A 178 -1.72 -10.32 -9.83
C GLN A 178 -0.78 -9.22 -10.33
N THR A 179 -1.09 -8.64 -11.49
CA THR A 179 -0.43 -7.46 -12.06
C THR A 179 -1.42 -6.32 -12.22
N CYS A 180 -0.91 -5.10 -12.19
CA CYS A 180 -1.71 -3.91 -12.34
C CYS A 180 -1.93 -3.58 -13.81
N VAL A 181 -3.16 -3.78 -14.28
CA VAL A 181 -3.57 -3.50 -15.65
C VAL A 181 -4.72 -2.50 -15.63
N ASP A 182 -4.55 -1.36 -16.30
CA ASP A 182 -5.56 -0.29 -16.38
C ASP A 182 -6.12 0.17 -15.01
N ASN A 183 -5.24 0.24 -14.01
CA ASN A 183 -5.56 0.57 -12.60
C ASN A 183 -6.48 -0.45 -11.89
N ALA A 184 -6.54 -1.69 -12.39
CA ALA A 184 -7.18 -2.82 -11.74
C ALA A 184 -6.18 -3.98 -11.58
N CYS A 185 -6.25 -4.69 -10.44
CA CYS A 185 -5.48 -5.91 -10.30
C CYS A 185 -6.13 -7.01 -11.13
N ALA A 186 -5.40 -7.49 -12.12
CA ALA A 186 -5.76 -8.65 -12.91
C ALA A 186 -4.86 -9.81 -12.49
N ASP A 187 -5.36 -11.04 -12.60
CA ASP A 187 -4.47 -12.20 -12.50
C ASP A 187 -3.34 -12.01 -13.49
N ALA A 188 -2.09 -12.13 -13.00
CA ALA A 188 -0.94 -12.18 -13.87
C ALA A 188 -1.21 -13.39 -14.76
N GLY A 189 -1.65 -13.12 -16.00
CA GLY A 189 -2.09 -14.18 -16.91
C GLY A 189 -1.05 -15.27 -16.94
N ASP A 190 -1.46 -16.53 -17.16
CA ASP A 190 -0.53 -17.66 -17.18
C ASP A 190 0.72 -17.25 -17.98
N PRO A 191 1.89 -17.12 -17.33
CA PRO A 191 3.07 -16.59 -18.00
C PRO A 191 3.52 -17.54 -19.12
N CYS A 192 2.98 -18.76 -19.14
CA CYS A 192 3.16 -19.76 -20.18
C CYS A 192 2.07 -19.76 -21.26
N ALA A 193 1.07 -18.88 -21.19
CA ALA A 193 0.06 -18.72 -22.23
C ALA A 193 0.73 -18.30 -23.55
N GLY A 194 0.68 -19.20 -24.54
CA GLY A 194 1.31 -18.98 -25.85
C GLY A 194 2.81 -19.29 -25.92
N VAL A 195 3.41 -19.76 -24.83
CA VAL A 195 4.80 -20.23 -24.82
C VAL A 195 4.84 -21.72 -25.16
N THR A 196 5.33 -22.05 -26.35
CA THR A 196 5.57 -23.44 -26.75
C THR A 196 7.03 -23.81 -26.50
N CYS A 197 7.28 -24.76 -25.60
CA CYS A 197 8.64 -25.22 -25.25
C CYS A 197 9.15 -26.35 -26.15
N GLN A 198 10.47 -26.44 -26.27
CA GLN A 198 11.16 -27.54 -26.99
C GLN A 198 10.90 -28.89 -26.33
N GLU A 199 11.10 -29.97 -27.08
CA GLU A 199 10.85 -31.33 -26.58
C GLU A 199 11.71 -31.61 -25.33
N GLY A 200 11.08 -32.11 -24.27
CA GLY A 200 11.72 -32.35 -22.98
C GLY A 200 11.80 -31.13 -22.05
N SER A 201 11.26 -29.98 -22.44
CA SER A 201 11.13 -28.78 -21.60
C SER A 201 9.66 -28.46 -21.29
N ALA A 202 9.40 -27.90 -20.10
CA ALA A 202 8.10 -27.38 -19.69
C ALA A 202 8.21 -25.89 -19.42
N CYS A 203 7.15 -25.12 -19.68
CA CYS A 203 7.15 -23.72 -19.31
C CYS A 203 6.96 -23.57 -17.80
N ALA A 204 7.84 -22.80 -17.17
CA ALA A 204 7.79 -22.38 -15.79
C ALA A 204 8.09 -20.87 -15.72
N ALA A 205 7.18 -20.09 -15.13
CA ALA A 205 7.31 -18.63 -15.00
C ALA A 205 7.60 -17.89 -16.33
N GLY A 206 7.00 -18.36 -17.44
CA GLY A 206 7.15 -17.77 -18.78
C GLY A 206 8.44 -18.15 -19.50
N ARG A 207 9.17 -19.12 -18.97
CA ARG A 207 10.44 -19.61 -19.50
C ARG A 207 10.44 -21.13 -19.60
N CYS A 208 11.13 -21.69 -20.57
CA CYS A 208 11.22 -23.15 -20.72
C CYS A 208 12.31 -23.75 -19.81
N GLU A 209 11.95 -24.79 -19.07
CA GLU A 209 12.83 -25.54 -18.17
C GLU A 209 12.74 -27.07 -18.38
N PRO A 210 13.86 -27.81 -18.44
CA PRO A 210 15.23 -27.30 -18.45
C PRO A 210 15.56 -26.57 -19.78
N GLY A 211 15.97 -25.30 -19.66
CA GLY A 211 16.35 -24.45 -20.80
C GLY A 211 17.82 -24.07 -20.77
N CYS A 212 18.18 -23.04 -21.52
CA CYS A 212 19.51 -22.42 -21.50
C CYS A 212 19.50 -21.14 -20.65
N ALA A 213 20.61 -20.74 -20.06
CA ALA A 213 20.82 -19.40 -19.49
C ALA A 213 21.79 -18.55 -20.35
N ARG A 214 22.65 -19.22 -21.12
CA ARG A 214 23.68 -18.65 -22.00
C ARG A 214 23.98 -19.61 -23.15
N ASP A 215 24.63 -19.13 -24.21
CA ASP A 215 24.93 -19.91 -25.43
C ASP A 215 25.65 -21.23 -25.14
N ALA A 216 26.53 -21.25 -24.14
CA ALA A 216 27.28 -22.43 -23.74
C ALA A 216 26.40 -23.60 -23.23
N ASP A 217 25.15 -23.35 -22.85
CA ASP A 217 24.23 -24.39 -22.39
C ASP A 217 23.55 -25.13 -23.56
N CYS A 218 23.67 -24.61 -24.78
CA CYS A 218 22.98 -25.12 -25.98
C CYS A 218 23.81 -26.10 -26.82
N GLY A 219 25.07 -26.36 -26.44
CA GLY A 219 26.03 -27.10 -27.26
C GLY A 219 26.45 -26.36 -28.53
N ASP A 220 27.26 -27.01 -29.36
CA ASP A 220 27.84 -26.35 -30.54
C ASP A 220 26.79 -25.86 -31.54
N GLU A 221 27.06 -24.71 -32.15
CA GLU A 221 26.26 -24.04 -33.21
C GLU A 221 24.87 -23.51 -32.80
N ARG A 222 24.51 -23.60 -31.52
CA ARG A 222 23.26 -23.06 -30.97
C ARG A 222 23.53 -21.88 -30.03
N ARG A 223 22.57 -20.97 -29.95
CA ARG A 223 22.57 -19.80 -29.09
C ARG A 223 21.36 -19.82 -28.17
N CYS A 224 21.51 -19.18 -27.02
CA CYS A 224 20.45 -19.11 -26.03
C CYS A 224 19.58 -17.89 -26.26
N ASN A 225 18.27 -18.07 -26.29
CA ASN A 225 17.32 -16.99 -26.13
C ASN A 225 17.11 -16.75 -24.63
N PRO A 226 17.66 -15.67 -24.04
CA PRO A 226 17.55 -15.45 -22.60
C PRO A 226 16.11 -15.21 -22.15
N ALA A 227 15.26 -14.64 -23.02
CA ALA A 227 13.86 -14.33 -22.73
C ALA A 227 12.99 -15.59 -22.61
N THR A 228 13.16 -16.57 -23.52
CA THR A 228 12.36 -17.81 -23.51
C THR A 228 13.06 -19.01 -22.87
N GLY A 229 14.38 -18.94 -22.69
CA GLY A 229 15.20 -20.06 -22.22
C GLY A 229 15.42 -21.16 -23.25
N GLN A 230 15.16 -20.90 -24.53
CA GLN A 230 15.27 -21.90 -25.59
C GLN A 230 16.53 -21.74 -26.43
N CYS A 231 17.06 -22.87 -26.92
CA CYS A 231 18.22 -22.89 -27.80
C CYS A 231 17.79 -22.79 -29.27
N TYR A 232 18.29 -21.80 -29.99
CA TYR A 232 18.06 -21.63 -31.44
C TYR A 232 19.36 -21.85 -32.22
N ARG A 233 19.25 -22.25 -33.48
CA ARG A 233 20.42 -22.37 -34.36
C ARG A 233 20.79 -21.02 -34.96
N GLY A 234 22.09 -20.74 -35.04
CA GLY A 234 22.58 -19.53 -35.73
C GLY A 234 22.37 -19.55 -37.25
N ASP A 235 22.10 -20.72 -37.83
CA ASP A 235 21.85 -20.92 -39.27
C ASP A 235 20.38 -20.67 -39.69
N GLN A 236 19.53 -20.23 -38.74
CA GLN A 236 18.12 -19.83 -38.97
C GLN A 236 17.20 -20.95 -39.46
N ARG A 237 17.61 -22.20 -39.30
CA ARG A 237 16.72 -23.35 -39.48
C ARG A 237 15.90 -23.55 -38.22
N CYS A 238 14.62 -23.85 -38.41
CA CYS A 238 13.71 -24.17 -37.34
C CYS A 238 12.93 -25.43 -37.66
N ASP A 239 12.31 -26.01 -36.63
CA ASP A 239 11.42 -27.15 -36.76
C ASP A 239 9.97 -26.68 -36.71
N ARG A 240 9.11 -27.21 -37.59
CA ARG A 240 7.71 -26.75 -37.72
C ARG A 240 6.94 -26.92 -36.41
N ASP A 241 7.27 -27.97 -35.67
CA ASP A 241 6.63 -28.31 -34.40
C ASP A 241 7.38 -27.72 -33.18
N GLY A 242 8.48 -26.98 -33.41
CA GLY A 242 9.29 -26.38 -32.33
C GLY A 242 10.07 -27.39 -31.48
N ALA A 243 10.08 -28.66 -31.86
CA ALA A 243 10.63 -29.75 -31.04
C ALA A 243 12.14 -29.65 -30.84
N THR A 244 12.91 -29.32 -31.89
CA THR A 244 14.39 -29.40 -31.86
C THR A 244 15.14 -28.10 -32.18
N ALA A 245 14.49 -27.15 -32.86
CA ALA A 245 15.08 -25.85 -33.19
C ALA A 245 13.99 -24.78 -33.27
N VAL A 246 14.10 -23.75 -32.45
CA VAL A 246 13.22 -22.58 -32.46
C VAL A 246 13.91 -21.39 -33.11
N CYS A 247 13.16 -20.34 -33.40
CA CYS A 247 13.70 -19.11 -33.95
C CYS A 247 14.25 -18.17 -32.87
N ALA A 248 15.11 -17.24 -33.31
CA ALA A 248 15.57 -16.13 -32.49
C ALA A 248 14.37 -15.25 -32.04
N PRO A 249 14.52 -14.44 -30.96
CA PRO A 249 13.48 -13.50 -30.53
C PRO A 249 12.96 -12.65 -31.69
N GLY A 250 11.64 -12.40 -31.77
CA GLY A 250 11.05 -11.60 -32.86
C GLY A 250 11.03 -12.32 -34.22
N SER A 251 11.12 -13.66 -34.23
CA SER A 251 10.97 -14.44 -35.46
C SER A 251 10.02 -15.62 -35.28
N VAL A 252 9.29 -15.94 -36.35
CA VAL A 252 8.36 -17.07 -36.46
C VAL A 252 8.93 -18.10 -37.42
N CYS A 253 8.81 -19.37 -37.04
CA CYS A 253 9.17 -20.48 -37.92
C CYS A 253 8.11 -20.66 -39.01
N ARG A 254 8.53 -20.68 -40.29
CA ARG A 254 7.64 -20.96 -41.42
C ARG A 254 8.32 -21.87 -42.44
N ASP A 255 7.50 -22.49 -43.28
CA ASP A 255 7.98 -23.28 -44.42
C ASP A 255 8.92 -22.45 -45.28
N ASP A 256 10.07 -23.03 -45.63
CA ASP A 256 11.01 -22.39 -46.56
C ASP A 256 10.34 -22.29 -47.94
N PRO A 257 10.09 -21.06 -48.46
CA PRO A 257 9.45 -20.87 -49.75
C PRO A 257 10.28 -21.39 -50.93
N LEU A 258 11.58 -21.62 -50.74
CA LEU A 258 12.49 -22.16 -51.76
C LEU A 258 12.54 -23.69 -51.75
N ASP A 259 12.14 -24.32 -50.65
CA ASP A 259 12.01 -25.77 -50.60
C ASP A 259 10.69 -26.21 -51.25
N ARG A 260 10.77 -26.62 -52.52
CA ARG A 260 9.63 -27.16 -53.28
C ARG A 260 8.95 -28.35 -52.59
N ASN A 261 9.66 -29.05 -51.72
CA ASN A 261 9.13 -30.19 -50.99
C ASN A 261 8.57 -29.82 -49.60
N ARG A 262 8.72 -28.55 -49.16
CA ARG A 262 8.28 -28.03 -47.84
C ARG A 262 8.76 -28.90 -46.65
N THR A 263 9.94 -29.46 -46.78
CA THR A 263 10.60 -30.29 -45.78
C THR A 263 11.50 -29.49 -44.84
N VAL A 264 11.84 -28.25 -45.20
CA VAL A 264 12.69 -27.34 -44.42
C VAL A 264 11.86 -26.13 -43.98
N CYS A 265 12.04 -25.69 -42.74
CA CYS A 265 11.50 -24.43 -42.23
C CYS A 265 12.62 -23.43 -41.91
N THR A 266 12.32 -22.15 -42.11
CA THR A 266 13.23 -21.02 -41.85
C THR A 266 12.58 -19.99 -40.95
N CYS A 267 13.41 -19.25 -40.23
CA CYS A 267 12.97 -18.17 -39.35
C CYS A 267 12.73 -16.88 -40.13
N LEU A 268 11.54 -16.29 -39.96
CA LEU A 268 11.15 -15.01 -40.54
C LEU A 268 10.83 -14.00 -39.45
N LYS A 269 11.19 -12.73 -39.63
CA LYS A 269 10.78 -11.65 -38.71
C LYS A 269 9.26 -11.60 -38.54
N THR A 270 8.82 -11.28 -37.33
CA THR A 270 7.41 -11.07 -37.04
C THR A 270 6.88 -9.82 -37.72
N ASP A 271 7.67 -8.73 -37.72
CA ASP A 271 7.41 -7.53 -38.51
C ASP A 271 8.56 -7.29 -39.52
N PRO A 272 8.32 -7.50 -40.83
CA PRO A 272 9.34 -7.27 -41.85
C PRO A 272 9.75 -5.79 -42.01
N ASN A 273 9.01 -4.84 -41.43
CA ASN A 273 9.33 -3.41 -41.49
C ASN A 273 10.06 -2.89 -40.24
N ASP A 274 10.16 -3.69 -39.17
CA ASP A 274 10.87 -3.28 -37.97
C ASP A 274 12.39 -3.51 -38.14
N GLY A 275 13.07 -2.41 -38.46
CA GLY A 275 14.53 -2.36 -38.58
C GLY A 275 15.25 -2.56 -37.24
N MET A 276 14.60 -2.25 -36.11
CA MET A 276 15.22 -2.22 -34.78
C MET A 276 14.92 -3.47 -33.92
N GLU A 277 14.20 -4.47 -34.43
CA GLU A 277 14.08 -5.76 -33.74
C GLU A 277 15.48 -6.29 -33.40
N ALA A 278 15.66 -6.80 -32.17
CA ALA A 278 16.94 -7.23 -31.56
C ALA A 278 17.75 -8.31 -32.32
N ASN A 279 17.33 -8.67 -33.53
CA ASN A 279 18.03 -9.54 -34.48
C ASN A 279 19.09 -8.82 -35.34
N GLU A 280 19.47 -7.58 -35.04
CA GLU A 280 20.52 -6.88 -35.82
C GLU A 280 21.87 -7.62 -35.82
N ASP A 281 22.19 -8.38 -34.75
CA ASP A 281 23.37 -9.27 -34.70
C ASP A 281 23.17 -10.60 -35.44
N HIS A 282 21.97 -10.86 -35.97
CA HIS A 282 21.53 -12.15 -36.51
C HIS A 282 20.88 -11.94 -37.89
N ARG A 283 21.73 -11.73 -38.90
CA ARG A 283 21.41 -11.48 -40.33
C ARG A 283 20.18 -12.23 -40.87
N VAL A 284 18.98 -11.67 -40.78
CA VAL A 284 17.80 -12.23 -41.46
C VAL A 284 17.93 -11.96 -42.98
N PRO A 285 17.84 -12.96 -43.87
CA PRO A 285 17.87 -12.73 -45.31
C PRO A 285 16.65 -11.91 -45.76
N CYS A 286 16.84 -11.05 -46.75
CA CYS A 286 15.76 -10.25 -47.34
C CYS A 286 14.66 -11.14 -47.95
N ASN A 287 13.43 -10.60 -48.02
CA ASN A 287 12.32 -11.23 -48.73
C ASN A 287 12.70 -11.69 -50.15
N PRO A 288 12.09 -12.76 -50.70
CA PRO A 288 12.37 -13.23 -52.05
C PRO A 288 12.19 -12.11 -53.09
N GLY A 289 13.27 -11.78 -53.81
CA GLY A 289 13.31 -10.69 -54.81
C GLY A 289 13.95 -9.40 -54.31
N GLY A 290 14.15 -9.24 -53.00
CA GLY A 290 14.88 -8.09 -52.45
C GLY A 290 16.39 -8.28 -52.54
N GLN A 291 17.11 -7.22 -52.88
CA GLN A 291 18.58 -7.20 -52.85
C GLN A 291 19.04 -6.65 -51.49
N CYS A 292 19.95 -7.37 -50.83
CA CYS A 292 20.65 -6.84 -49.66
C CYS A 292 21.74 -5.89 -50.14
N LEU A 293 21.59 -4.61 -49.84
CA LEU A 293 22.56 -3.58 -50.21
C LEU A 293 23.33 -3.16 -48.96
N GLN A 294 24.62 -3.47 -48.96
CA GLN A 294 25.53 -3.21 -47.85
C GLN A 294 26.39 -1.99 -48.16
N PHE A 295 26.32 -0.96 -47.31
CA PHE A 295 27.09 0.26 -47.44
C PHE A 295 28.29 0.23 -46.49
N GLY A 296 29.46 -0.16 -46.99
CA GLY A 296 30.68 -0.19 -46.19
C GLY A 296 30.60 -1.19 -45.03
N ALA A 297 30.89 -0.72 -43.81
CA ALA A 297 30.91 -1.54 -42.60
C ALA A 297 29.56 -1.59 -41.86
N ASP A 298 28.54 -0.87 -42.34
CA ASP A 298 27.22 -0.79 -41.70
C ASP A 298 26.35 -2.03 -42.01
N PRO A 299 25.32 -2.33 -41.17
CA PRO A 299 24.36 -3.39 -41.46
C PRO A 299 23.65 -3.16 -42.81
N GLY A 300 23.49 -4.21 -43.60
CA GLY A 300 22.86 -4.13 -44.93
C GLY A 300 21.36 -3.84 -44.84
N VAL A 301 20.85 -3.03 -45.76
CA VAL A 301 19.43 -2.70 -45.86
C VAL A 301 18.80 -3.57 -46.95
N CYS A 302 17.66 -4.18 -46.64
CA CYS A 302 16.86 -4.92 -47.62
C CYS A 302 16.08 -3.94 -48.49
N ILE A 303 16.38 -3.92 -49.78
CA ILE A 303 15.62 -3.13 -50.76
C ILE A 303 14.65 -4.07 -51.46
N ALA A 304 13.36 -3.73 -51.47
CA ALA A 304 12.38 -4.39 -52.32
C ALA A 304 12.76 -4.18 -53.80
N PRO A 305 12.41 -5.11 -54.70
CA PRO A 305 12.65 -4.95 -56.14
C PRO A 305 11.92 -3.73 -56.72
#